data_AF-A0A8T5TK69-F1
#
_entry.id   AF-A0A8T5TK69-F1
#
_cell.length_a   1.000
_cell.length_b   1.000
_cell.length_c   1.000
_cell.angle_alpha   90.00
_cell.angle_beta   90.00
_cell.angle_gamma   90.00
#
_symmetry.space_group_name_H-M   'P 1'
#
loop_
_entity.id
_entity.type
_entity.pdbx_description
1 polymer ?
#
loop_
_entity_poly.entity_id
_entity_poly.type
_entity_poly.pdbx_seq_one_letter_code
_entity_poly.pdbx_strand_id
1 'polypeptide(L)' 'MTTNLKKDIITFIKNLPEDATIDDIMYHLYVKKKILTGIEQLDQGKGIPHEKVMENAKKRLEQWLK' A
#
# COMPACT_ATOMS: atom_id res chain seq x y z
N MET A 1 7.93 7.37 13.11
CA MET A 1 6.82 8.04 13.83
C MET A 1 5.94 6.98 14.48
N THR A 2 5.95 6.87 15.81
CA THR A 2 5.13 5.90 16.54
C THR A 2 3.74 6.47 16.79
N THR A 3 2.90 6.50 15.75
CA THR A 3 1.46 6.58 15.99
C THR A 3 1.05 5.33 16.78
N ASN A 4 0.23 5.52 17.82
CA ASN A 4 -0.28 4.40 18.59
C ASN A 4 -1.26 3.62 17.70
N LEU A 5 -0.77 2.57 17.04
CA LEU A 5 -1.52 1.76 16.06
C LEU A 5 -2.91 1.38 16.57
N LYS A 6 -3.02 1.02 17.85
CA LYS A 6 -4.30 0.68 18.49
C LYS A 6 -5.26 1.87 18.50
N LYS A 7 -4.78 3.08 18.86
CA LYS A 7 -5.60 4.30 18.87
C LYS A 7 -6.06 4.68 17.45
N ASP A 8 -5.19 4.53 16.46
CA ASP A 8 -5.53 4.80 15.06
C ASP A 8 -6.60 3.85 14.55
N ILE A 9 -6.48 2.55 14.87
CA ILE A 9 -7.49 1.55 14.50
C ILE A 9 -8.82 1.85 15.19
N ILE A 10 -8.82 2.16 16.49
CA ILE A 10 -10.05 2.51 17.21
C ILE A 10 -10.73 3.74 16.58
N THR A 11 -9.94 4.75 16.18
CA THR A 11 -10.48 5.96 15.52
C THR A 11 -11.06 5.62 14.16
N PHE A 12 -10.38 4.77 13.38
CA PHE A 12 -10.90 4.26 12.11
C PHE A 12 -12.24 3.53 12.29
N ILE A 13 -12.32 2.58 13.22
CA ILE A 13 -13.56 1.83 13.49
C ILE A 13 -14.70 2.77 13.92
N LYS A 14 -14.42 3.78 14.75
CA LYS A 14 -15.42 4.77 15.18
C LYS A 14 -15.98 5.64 14.05
N ASN A 15 -15.23 5.77 12.94
CA ASN A 15 -15.60 6.60 11.81
C ASN A 15 -16.17 5.78 10.63
N LEU A 16 -16.37 4.47 10.81
CA LEU A 16 -16.98 3.64 9.78
C LEU A 16 -18.46 4.01 9.57
N PRO A 17 -18.95 3.97 8.33
CA PRO A 17 -20.38 3.96 8.06
C PRO A 17 -21.08 2.78 8.75
N GLU A 18 -22.36 2.96 9.11
CA GLU A 18 -23.17 1.90 9.75
C GLU A 18 -23.40 0.69 8.82
N ASP A 19 -23.33 0.91 7.50
CA ASP A 19 -23.45 -0.11 6.45
C ASP A 19 -22.10 -0.73 6.05
N ALA A 20 -21.00 -0.36 6.72
CA ALA A 20 -19.68 -0.91 6.41
C ALA A 20 -19.64 -2.42 6.62
N THR A 21 -19.08 -3.12 5.65
CA THR A 21 -18.92 -4.58 5.69
C THR A 21 -17.56 -4.97 6.26
N ILE A 22 -17.42 -6.26 6.60
CA ILE A 22 -16.11 -6.82 6.98
C ILE A 22 -15.10 -6.68 5.84
N ASP A 23 -15.55 -6.80 4.58
CA ASP A 23 -14.68 -6.67 3.41
C ASP A 23 -14.12 -5.24 3.27
N ASP A 24 -14.92 -4.21 3.55
CA ASP A 24 -14.48 -2.81 3.55
C ASP A 24 -13.38 -2.56 4.60
N ILE A 25 -13.58 -3.11 5.80
CA ILE A 25 -12.62 -3.03 6.90
C ILE A 25 -11.32 -3.73 6.51
N MET A 26 -11.41 -4.95 5.98
CA MET A 26 -10.24 -5.72 5.54
C MET A 26 -9.48 -5.00 4.42
N TYR A 27 -10.19 -4.48 3.42
CA TYR A 27 -9.58 -3.72 2.33
C TYR A 27 -8.80 -2.51 2.85
N HIS A 28 -9.44 -1.71 3.72
CA HIS A 28 -8.81 -0.52 4.29
C HIS A 28 -7.53 -0.86 5.06
N LEU A 29 -7.59 -1.88 5.92
CA LEU A 29 -6.43 -2.33 6.70
C LEU A 29 -5.32 -2.88 5.81
N TYR A 30 -5.67 -3.64 4.76
CA TYR A 30 -4.71 -4.19 3.81
C TYR A 30 -3.96 -3.10 3.05
N VAL A 31 -4.68 -2.11 2.51
CA VAL A 31 -4.08 -0.97 1.81
C VAL A 31 -3.18 -0.18 2.76
N LYS A 32 -3.65 0.12 3.97
CA LYS A 32 -2.85 0.82 4.99
C LYS A 32 -1.55 0.07 5.31
N LYS A 33 -1.62 -1.26 5.49
CA LYS A 33 -0.43 -2.11 5.68
C LYS A 33 0.54 -1.99 4.51
N LYS A 34 0.06 -2.09 3.27
CA LYS A 34 0.90 -1.98 2.06
C LYS A 34 1.62 -0.64 1.96
N ILE A 35 0.94 0.45 2.28
CA ILE A 35 1.54 1.79 2.28
C ILE A 35 2.67 1.87 3.33
N LEU A 36 2.39 1.46 4.57
CA LEU A 36 3.38 1.50 5.65
C LEU A 36 4.60 0.63 5.33
N THR A 37 4.39 -0.58 4.79
CA THR A 37 5.48 -1.43 4.32
C THR A 37 6.27 -0.78 3.19
N GLY A 38 5.61 -0.10 2.25
CA GLY A 38 6.26 0.62 1.17
C GLY A 38 7.15 1.76 1.68
N ILE A 39 6.66 2.55 2.64
CA ILE A 39 7.44 3.61 3.30
C ILE A 39 8.68 3.01 3.97
N GLU A 40 8.52 1.95 4.76
CA GLU A 40 9.66 1.28 5.42
C GLU A 40 10.68 0.75 4.40
N GLN A 41 10.23 0.20 3.28
CA GLN A 41 11.12 -0.24 2.20
C GLN A 41 11.89 0.93 1.58
N LEU A 42 11.25 2.09 1.40
CA LEU A 42 11.92 3.29 0.89
C LEU A 42 12.97 3.81 1.88
N ASP A 43 12.65 3.84 3.17
CA ASP A 43 13.59 4.22 4.24
C ASP A 43 14.81 3.28 4.29
N GLN A 44 14.61 2.00 3.94
CA GLN A 44 15.66 0.99 3.82
C GLN A 44 16.40 1.02 2.47
N GLY A 45 16.11 1.97 1.59
CA GLY A 45 16.75 2.08 0.26
C GLY A 45 16.35 0.98 -0.72
N LYS A 46 15.26 0.25 -0.46
CA LYS A 46 14.75 -0.85 -1.32
C LYS A 46 13.87 -0.34 -2.47
N GLY A 47 13.77 0.97 -2.66
CA GLY A 47 13.07 1.58 -3.79
C GLY A 47 13.72 1.24 -5.13
N ILE A 48 12.93 1.29 -6.19
CA ILE A 48 13.43 1.13 -7.57
C ILE A 48 13.48 2.52 -8.23
N PRO A 49 14.61 2.95 -8.81
CA PRO A 49 14.67 4.20 -9.56
C PRO A 49 13.67 4.20 -10.72
N HIS A 50 13.07 5.37 -11.00
CA HIS A 50 12.04 5.52 -12.03
C HIS A 50 12.49 5.01 -13.41
N GLU A 51 13.72 5.34 -13.82
CA GLU A 51 14.30 4.89 -15.10
C GLU A 51 14.30 3.36 -15.24
N LYS A 52 14.67 2.65 -14.17
CA LYS A 52 14.68 1.18 -14.13
C LYS A 52 13.28 0.60 -14.20
N VAL A 53 12.28 1.26 -13.60
CA VAL A 53 10.87 0.87 -13.75
C VAL A 53 10.42 0.99 -15.20
N MET A 54 10.75 2.11 -15.86
CA MET A 54 10.38 2.36 -17.26
C MET A 54 11.04 1.36 -18.21
N GLU A 55 12.32 1.03 -17.99
CA GLU A 55 13.03 0.01 -18.77
C GLU A 55 12.36 -1.36 -18.64
N ASN A 56 12.03 -1.79 -17.41
CA ASN A 56 11.35 -3.06 -17.17
C ASN A 56 9.95 -3.11 -17.80
N ALA A 57 9.21 -2.00 -17.77
CA ALA A 57 7.89 -1.91 -18.39
C ALA A 57 7.96 -2.06 -19.91
N LYS A 58 8.93 -1.39 -20.57
CA LYS A 58 9.17 -1.53 -22.02
C LYS A 58 9.49 -2.98 -22.40
N LYS A 59 10.43 -3.62 -21.69
CA LYS A 59 10.80 -5.02 -21.91
C LYS A 59 9.60 -5.99 -21.81
N ARG A 60 8.72 -5.77 -20.82
CA ARG A 60 7.50 -6.59 -20.65
C ARG A 60 6.51 -6.36 -21.80
N LEU A 61 6.35 -5.11 -22.22
CA LEU A 61 5.47 -4.76 -23.33
C LEU A 61 5.94 -5.40 -24.64
N GLU A 62 7.24 -5.37 -24.92
CA GLU A 62 7.84 -6.03 -26.09
C GLU A 62 7.61 -7.55 -26.09
N GLN A 63 7.64 -8.19 -24.93
CA GLN A 63 7.33 -9.62 -24.81
C GLN A 63 5.85 -9.93 -25.08
N TRP A 64 4.94 -9.04 -24.70
CA TRP A 64 3.50 -9.22 -24.92
C TRP A 64 3.07 -8.97 -26.37
N LEU A 65 3.86 -8.19 -27.11
CA LEU A 65 3.58 -7.83 -28.51
C LEU A 65 4.25 -8.75 -29.54
N LYS A 66 5.04 -9.73 -29.08
CA LYS A 66 5.58 -10.82 -29.91
C LYS A 66 4.60 -11.99 -29.92
#